data_AF-A0AAU4BT47-F1
#
_entry.id   AF-A0AAU4BT47-F1
#
_cell.length_a   1.000
_cell.length_b   1.000
_cell.length_c   1.000
_cell.angle_alpha   90.00
_cell.angle_beta   90.00
_cell.angle_gamma   90.00
#
_symmetry.space_group_name_H-M   'P 1'
#
loop_
_entity.id
_entity.type
_entity.pdbx_description
1 polymer ?
#
loop_
_entity_poly.entity_id
_entity_poly.type
_entity_poly.pdbx_seq_one_letter_code
_entity_poly.pdbx_strand_id
1 'polypeptide(L)'
;MTSMPSTPPDTPPGTPATTPPAGPATQPPPDDRPPHPLRGHPLRWLTATALLYGLTHHIGFGLAGLGTVDRTRWADWIDILTPYTVLLTAAAALHTARAGHRTWALYIIGAITYVEGHGIHLAANSVGNDTPGHVAHLWDEVTGHYLWYAGTALVAAALTAALAHLPAPPATLALVPALGVAFTWTSNSLEGGTAVMGLTIAAAFTAWGLRTRRTLGRVLIPAFAPAIVMLIGYGIWHHGFPQPSDLGWV
;
A
#
# COMPACT_ATOMS: atom_id res chain seq x y z
N MET A 1 -89.08 26.74 47.60
CA MET A 1 -88.57 28.11 47.41
C MET A 1 -87.12 28.14 47.84
N THR A 2 -86.21 28.12 46.87
CA THR A 2 -84.78 28.38 47.10
C THR A 2 -84.24 28.86 45.75
N SER A 3 -84.19 30.18 45.60
CA SER A 3 -83.68 30.88 44.43
C SER A 3 -82.16 30.74 44.37
N MET A 4 -81.66 30.13 43.30
CA MET A 4 -80.23 30.02 43.03
C MET A 4 -79.67 31.39 42.58
N PRO A 5 -78.43 31.76 42.97
CA PRO A 5 -77.81 33.03 42.61
C PRO A 5 -77.37 33.03 41.14
N SER A 6 -77.62 34.14 40.47
CA SER A 6 -77.13 34.45 39.12
C SER A 6 -75.60 34.59 39.11
N THR A 7 -74.93 33.76 38.32
CA THR A 7 -73.49 33.78 38.10
C THR A 7 -73.09 35.03 37.29
N PRO A 8 -72.02 35.77 37.68
CA PRO A 8 -71.53 36.91 36.91
C PRO A 8 -70.87 36.46 35.59
N PRO A 9 -70.87 37.33 34.56
CA PRO A 9 -70.36 37.01 33.23
C PRO A 9 -68.85 36.81 33.22
N ASP A 10 -68.41 35.79 32.48
CA ASP A 10 -67.02 35.42 32.25
C ASP A 10 -66.20 36.58 31.67
N THR A 11 -65.16 36.99 32.40
CA THR A 11 -64.12 37.90 31.91
C THR A 11 -63.32 37.17 30.82
N PRO A 12 -63.10 37.78 29.63
CA PRO A 12 -62.31 37.15 28.58
C PRO A 12 -60.88 36.83 29.06
N PRO A 13 -60.29 35.71 28.63
CA PRO A 13 -58.92 35.35 28.98
C PRO A 13 -57.95 36.43 28.49
N GLY A 14 -57.18 36.97 29.43
CA GLY A 14 -56.14 37.96 29.14
C GLY A 14 -55.14 37.42 28.13
N THR A 15 -54.87 38.22 27.10
CA THR A 15 -53.94 37.93 26.02
C THR A 15 -52.58 37.53 26.60
N PRO A 16 -52.02 36.35 26.27
CA PRO A 16 -50.72 35.94 26.77
C PRO A 16 -49.65 36.95 26.33
N ALA A 17 -48.86 37.42 27.29
CA ALA A 17 -47.74 38.30 27.05
C ALA A 17 -46.77 37.63 26.07
N THR A 18 -46.71 38.15 24.86
CA THR A 18 -45.75 37.76 23.83
C THR A 18 -44.34 38.04 24.33
N THR A 19 -43.62 36.98 24.72
CA THR A 19 -42.18 37.01 24.94
C THR A 19 -41.51 37.50 23.65
N PRO A 20 -40.67 38.55 23.71
CA PRO A 20 -40.00 39.04 22.52
C PRO A 20 -39.13 37.94 21.90
N PRO A 21 -39.09 37.84 20.57
CA PRO A 21 -38.29 36.83 19.87
C PRO A 21 -36.84 36.93 20.30
N ALA A 22 -36.23 35.79 20.65
CA ALA A 22 -34.80 35.71 20.90
C ALA A 22 -34.07 36.28 19.68
N GLY A 23 -33.36 37.39 19.88
CA GLY A 23 -32.58 38.02 18.83
C GLY A 23 -31.61 37.00 18.21
N PRO A 24 -31.30 37.13 16.90
CA PRO A 24 -30.43 36.19 16.22
C PRO A 24 -29.12 36.07 17.01
N ALA A 25 -28.84 34.85 17.49
CA ALA A 25 -27.61 34.55 18.18
C ALA A 25 -26.46 34.98 17.28
N THR A 26 -25.70 35.98 17.72
CA THR A 26 -24.54 36.50 17.01
C THR A 26 -23.61 35.32 16.80
N GLN A 27 -23.54 34.81 15.57
CA GLN A 27 -22.60 33.74 15.26
C GLN A 27 -21.21 34.26 15.65
N PRO A 28 -20.45 33.50 16.45
CA PRO A 28 -19.06 33.86 16.72
C PRO A 28 -18.37 34.07 15.37
N PRO A 29 -17.52 35.11 15.25
CA PRO A 29 -16.83 35.40 14.00
C PRO A 29 -16.13 34.13 13.51
N PRO A 30 -16.17 33.83 12.19
CA PRO A 30 -15.45 32.70 11.64
C PRO A 30 -14.01 32.75 12.15
N ASP A 31 -13.54 31.63 12.70
CA ASP A 31 -12.17 31.52 13.21
C ASP A 31 -11.22 31.70 12.01
N ASP A 32 -10.70 32.92 11.83
CA ASP A 32 -9.77 33.31 10.77
C ASP A 32 -8.39 32.66 10.91
N ARG A 33 -8.22 31.74 11.88
CA ARG A 33 -7.02 30.94 11.97
C ARG A 33 -6.89 30.11 10.70
N PRO A 34 -5.83 30.32 9.90
CA PRO A 34 -5.58 29.48 8.75
C PRO A 34 -5.53 28.03 9.24
N PRO A 35 -6.33 27.11 8.69
CA PRO A 35 -6.37 25.73 9.15
C PRO A 35 -4.96 25.18 9.15
N HIS A 36 -4.42 24.89 10.34
CA HIS A 36 -3.08 24.38 10.48
C HIS A 36 -2.94 23.12 9.62
N PRO A 37 -2.06 23.12 8.61
CA PRO A 37 -1.90 21.98 7.75
C PRO A 37 -1.16 20.91 8.55
N LEU A 38 -1.90 20.07 9.28
CA LEU A 38 -1.48 18.70 9.57
C LEU A 38 -1.50 17.89 8.24
N ARG A 39 -0.85 18.43 7.20
CA ARG A 39 -0.67 17.77 5.91
C ARG A 39 0.55 16.88 6.07
N GLY A 40 0.34 15.64 6.49
CA GLY A 40 1.34 14.60 6.28
C GLY A 40 1.77 14.62 4.82
N HIS A 41 3.08 14.65 4.56
CA HIS A 41 3.58 14.71 3.20
C HIS A 41 3.46 13.31 2.57
N PRO A 42 2.55 13.07 1.61
CA PRO A 42 2.36 11.75 1.00
C PRO A 42 3.65 11.20 0.39
N LEU A 43 4.54 12.08 -0.06
CA LEU A 43 5.86 11.72 -0.57
C LEU A 43 6.75 11.07 0.50
N ARG A 44 6.68 11.48 1.78
CA ARG A 44 7.45 10.85 2.86
C ARG A 44 7.03 9.40 3.07
N TRP A 45 5.72 9.15 3.08
CA TRP A 45 5.18 7.80 3.21
C TRP A 45 5.42 6.94 1.97
N LEU A 46 5.36 7.52 0.77
CA LEU A 46 5.75 6.82 -0.45
C LEU A 46 7.23 6.42 -0.43
N THR A 47 8.13 7.33 -0.05
CA THR A 47 9.55 7.03 0.11
C THR A 47 9.75 5.94 1.16
N ALA A 48 9.07 6.02 2.32
CA ALA A 48 9.12 4.98 3.34
C ALA A 48 8.64 3.63 2.80
N THR A 49 7.55 3.61 2.01
CA THR A 49 7.04 2.39 1.36
C THR A 49 8.09 1.77 0.45
N ALA A 50 8.73 2.58 -0.41
CA ALA A 50 9.75 2.10 -1.34
C ALA A 50 11.01 1.59 -0.62
N LEU A 51 11.46 2.29 0.43
CA LEU A 51 12.61 1.89 1.23
C LEU A 51 12.32 0.60 2.02
N LEU A 52 11.15 0.49 2.64
CA LEU A 52 10.77 -0.72 3.37
C LEU A 52 10.59 -1.89 2.41
N TYR A 53 9.94 -1.70 1.26
CA TYR A 53 9.84 -2.72 0.22
C TYR A 53 11.23 -3.24 -0.17
N GLY A 54 12.19 -2.36 -0.47
CA GLY A 54 13.53 -2.82 -0.81
C GLY A 54 14.27 -3.48 0.36
N LEU A 55 14.10 -2.97 1.58
CA LEU A 55 14.82 -3.48 2.74
C LEU A 55 14.28 -4.84 3.20
N THR A 56 12.97 -4.97 3.41
CA THR A 56 12.38 -6.13 4.08
C THR A 56 12.36 -7.36 3.17
N HIS A 57 12.26 -7.18 1.85
CA HIS A 57 12.41 -8.29 0.89
C HIS A 57 13.83 -8.88 0.82
N HIS A 58 14.84 -8.15 1.29
CA HIS A 58 16.24 -8.61 1.29
C HIS A 58 16.78 -8.94 2.68
N ILE A 59 16.05 -8.56 3.74
CA ILE A 59 16.53 -8.75 5.11
C ILE A 59 16.59 -10.23 5.49
N GLY A 60 15.63 -11.04 5.02
CA GLY A 60 15.60 -12.48 5.30
C GLY A 60 16.88 -13.18 4.85
N PHE A 61 17.37 -12.84 3.65
CA PHE A 61 18.65 -13.34 3.14
C PHE A 61 19.83 -12.94 4.02
N GLY A 62 19.93 -11.65 4.38
CA GLY A 62 21.00 -11.16 5.25
C GLY A 62 20.99 -11.76 6.66
N LEU A 63 19.85 -12.28 7.10
CA LEU A 63 19.65 -12.87 8.43
C LEU A 63 19.57 -14.40 8.42
N ALA A 64 19.77 -15.05 7.27
CA ALA A 64 19.73 -16.51 7.16
C ALA A 64 20.72 -17.21 8.12
N GLY A 65 21.84 -16.56 8.45
CA GLY A 65 22.85 -17.06 9.39
C GLY A 65 22.44 -17.05 10.88
N LEU A 66 21.27 -16.51 11.24
CA LEU A 66 20.81 -16.47 12.63
C LEU A 66 20.32 -17.82 13.17
N GLY A 67 20.19 -18.84 12.32
CA GLY A 67 19.76 -20.18 12.71
C GLY A 67 18.25 -20.29 12.95
N THR A 68 17.85 -21.20 13.84
CA THR A 68 16.45 -21.59 14.08
C THR A 68 15.97 -21.28 15.50
N VAL A 69 14.68 -20.98 15.63
CA VAL A 69 13.91 -21.02 16.88
C VAL A 69 12.93 -22.18 16.76
N ASP A 70 13.13 -23.20 17.58
CA ASP A 70 12.44 -24.49 17.47
C ASP A 70 12.56 -25.09 16.05
N ARG A 71 11.46 -25.17 15.30
CA ARG A 71 11.40 -25.74 13.94
C ARG A 71 11.39 -24.69 12.83
N THR A 72 11.52 -23.41 13.15
CA THR A 72 11.37 -22.30 12.21
C THR A 72 12.62 -21.44 12.18
N ARG A 73 13.02 -20.92 11.02
CA ARG A 73 14.22 -20.06 10.93
C ARG A 73 13.89 -18.66 11.45
N TRP A 74 14.89 -17.98 12.02
CA TRP A 74 14.74 -16.56 12.37
C TRP A 74 14.37 -15.69 11.17
N ALA A 75 14.90 -16.03 9.98
CA ALA A 75 14.55 -15.37 8.73
C ALA A 75 13.04 -15.41 8.45
N ASP A 76 12.40 -16.57 8.62
CA ASP A 76 10.96 -16.75 8.37
C ASP A 76 10.12 -15.87 9.30
N TRP A 77 10.49 -15.80 10.59
CA TRP A 77 9.81 -14.96 11.58
C TRP A 77 9.89 -13.48 11.24
N ILE A 78 11.05 -13.03 10.76
CA ILE A 78 11.26 -11.63 10.38
C ILE A 78 10.51 -11.33 9.08
N ASP A 79 10.48 -12.29 8.15
CA ASP A 79 9.82 -12.11 6.87
C ASP A 79 8.29 -12.04 6.97
N ILE A 80 7.68 -12.58 8.04
CA ILE A 80 6.28 -12.32 8.37
C ILE A 80 5.98 -10.81 8.46
N LEU A 81 6.94 -9.99 8.90
CA LEU A 81 6.76 -8.53 9.04
C LEU A 81 6.84 -7.78 7.70
N THR A 82 7.39 -8.40 6.66
CA THR A 82 7.58 -7.80 5.33
C THR A 82 6.29 -7.23 4.74
N PRO A 83 5.18 -8.00 4.59
CA PRO A 83 3.97 -7.45 4.00
C PRO A 83 3.34 -6.34 4.88
N TYR A 84 3.34 -6.47 6.20
CA TYR A 84 2.71 -5.49 7.08
C TYR A 84 3.43 -4.14 7.07
N THR A 85 4.76 -4.13 7.10
CA THR A 85 5.55 -2.89 7.09
C THR A 85 5.37 -2.11 5.78
N VAL A 86 5.38 -2.83 4.64
CA VAL A 86 5.11 -2.25 3.32
C VAL A 86 3.67 -1.75 3.22
N LEU A 87 2.69 -2.55 3.65
CA LEU A 87 1.27 -2.20 3.52
C LEU A 87 0.87 -1.03 4.42
N LEU A 88 1.35 -0.96 5.66
CA LEU A 88 1.03 0.15 6.57
C LEU A 88 1.57 1.48 6.05
N THR A 89 2.78 1.49 5.51
CA THR A 89 3.35 2.71 4.90
C THR A 89 2.66 3.09 3.60
N ALA A 90 2.26 2.11 2.78
CA ALA A 90 1.44 2.36 1.60
C ALA A 90 0.05 2.94 1.96
N ALA A 91 -0.61 2.39 2.99
CA ALA A 91 -1.88 2.91 3.50
C ALA A 91 -1.72 4.36 4.00
N ALA A 92 -0.65 4.66 4.71
CA ALA A 92 -0.36 6.03 5.17
C ALA A 92 -0.15 6.99 3.98
N ALA A 93 0.52 6.54 2.91
CA ALA A 93 0.66 7.32 1.68
C ALA A 93 -0.70 7.59 1.01
N LEU A 94 -1.55 6.57 0.88
CA LEU A 94 -2.91 6.71 0.34
C LEU A 94 -3.79 7.64 1.19
N HIS A 95 -3.74 7.48 2.51
CA HIS A 95 -4.50 8.29 3.46
C HIS A 95 -4.09 9.76 3.40
N THR A 96 -2.79 10.06 3.45
CA THR A 96 -2.27 11.43 3.37
C THR A 96 -2.47 12.07 2.01
N ALA A 97 -2.56 11.27 0.94
CA ALA A 97 -2.97 11.71 -0.39
C ALA A 97 -4.48 11.89 -0.57
N ARG A 98 -5.29 11.55 0.45
CA ARG A 98 -6.76 11.56 0.40
C ARG A 98 -7.32 10.72 -0.75
N ALA A 99 -6.78 9.52 -0.93
CA ALA A 99 -7.21 8.59 -1.96
C ALA A 99 -8.72 8.29 -1.88
N GLY A 100 -9.38 8.22 -3.03
CA GLY A 100 -10.82 7.93 -3.11
C GLY A 100 -11.15 6.45 -2.88
N HIS A 101 -12.44 6.14 -2.73
CA HIS A 101 -12.91 4.78 -2.38
C HIS A 101 -12.47 3.70 -3.38
N ARG A 102 -12.43 4.01 -4.68
CA ARG A 102 -11.99 3.06 -5.72
C ARG A 102 -10.52 2.67 -5.54
N THR A 103 -9.67 3.63 -5.19
CA THR A 103 -8.24 3.38 -4.95
C THR A 103 -8.02 2.59 -3.66
N TRP A 104 -8.81 2.87 -2.61
CA TRP A 104 -8.81 2.05 -1.40
C TRP A 104 -9.27 0.61 -1.66
N ALA A 105 -10.32 0.41 -2.47
CA ALA A 105 -10.75 -0.93 -2.84
C ALA A 105 -9.64 -1.70 -3.59
N LEU A 106 -8.98 -1.05 -4.57
CA LEU A 106 -7.84 -1.63 -5.27
C LEU A 106 -6.68 -1.97 -4.31
N TYR A 107 -6.38 -1.06 -3.37
CA TYR A 107 -5.37 -1.30 -2.34
C TYR A 107 -5.74 -2.47 -1.43
N ILE A 108 -6.99 -2.58 -0.96
CA ILE A 108 -7.43 -3.67 -0.07
C ILE A 108 -7.34 -5.01 -0.80
N ILE A 109 -7.78 -5.08 -2.06
CA ILE A 109 -7.65 -6.30 -2.88
C ILE A 109 -6.18 -6.67 -3.04
N GLY A 110 -5.32 -5.69 -3.37
CA GLY A 110 -3.88 -5.88 -3.48
C GLY A 110 -3.24 -6.32 -2.15
N ALA A 111 -3.65 -5.74 -1.04
CA ALA A 111 -3.16 -6.02 0.30
C ALA A 111 -3.49 -7.45 0.73
N ILE A 112 -4.74 -7.88 0.55
CA ILE A 112 -5.15 -9.27 0.82
C ILE A 112 -4.36 -10.22 -0.06
N THR A 113 -4.31 -9.97 -1.38
CA THR A 113 -3.59 -10.84 -2.32
C THR A 113 -2.10 -10.93 -1.97
N TYR A 114 -1.49 -9.82 -1.56
CA TYR A 114 -0.08 -9.76 -1.16
C TYR A 114 0.14 -10.55 0.14
N VAL A 115 -0.61 -10.28 1.20
CA VAL A 115 -0.46 -10.98 2.49
C VAL A 115 -0.69 -12.48 2.34
N GLU A 116 -1.74 -12.89 1.62
CA GLU A 116 -2.03 -14.30 1.37
C GLU A 116 -0.92 -14.97 0.54
N GLY A 117 -0.47 -14.34 -0.55
CA GLY A 117 0.63 -14.88 -1.35
C GLY A 117 1.93 -15.05 -0.57
N HIS A 118 2.30 -14.03 0.23
CA HIS A 118 3.49 -14.08 1.10
C HIS A 118 3.33 -15.12 2.22
N GLY A 119 2.14 -15.22 2.82
CA GLY A 119 1.85 -16.21 3.85
C GLY A 119 1.86 -17.65 3.33
N ILE A 120 1.33 -17.89 2.13
CA ILE A 120 1.39 -19.18 1.44
C ILE A 120 2.84 -19.57 1.17
N HIS A 121 3.65 -18.64 0.64
CA HIS A 121 5.09 -18.84 0.41
C HIS A 121 5.78 -19.27 1.71
N LEU A 122 5.63 -18.51 2.80
CA LEU A 122 6.27 -18.82 4.08
C LEU A 122 5.80 -20.15 4.67
N ALA A 123 4.50 -20.44 4.64
CA ALA A 123 3.96 -21.69 5.14
C ALA A 123 4.47 -22.90 4.33
N ALA A 124 4.47 -22.78 3.01
CA ALA A 124 4.93 -23.83 2.10
C ALA A 124 6.44 -24.06 2.21
N ASN A 125 7.23 -23.00 2.34
CA ASN A 125 8.68 -23.08 2.59
C ASN A 125 8.97 -23.78 3.93
N SER A 126 8.24 -23.42 5.00
CA SER A 126 8.36 -24.09 6.31
C SER A 126 8.04 -25.59 6.22
N VAL A 127 6.95 -25.96 5.54
CA VAL A 127 6.61 -27.37 5.28
C VAL A 127 7.67 -28.04 4.42
N GLY A 128 8.17 -27.37 3.38
CA GLY A 128 9.18 -27.91 2.45
C GLY A 128 10.52 -28.19 3.12
N ASN A 129 10.92 -27.38 4.10
CA ASN A 129 12.13 -27.60 4.90
C ASN A 129 12.02 -28.84 5.82
N ASP A 130 10.82 -29.17 6.31
CA ASP A 130 10.58 -30.34 7.17
C ASP A 130 10.29 -31.61 6.35
N THR A 131 9.40 -31.50 5.37
CA THR A 131 8.95 -32.58 4.48
C THR A 131 8.98 -32.12 3.02
N PRO A 132 10.14 -32.22 2.35
CA PRO A 132 10.28 -31.81 0.95
C PRO A 132 9.30 -32.56 0.03
N GLY A 133 8.69 -31.85 -0.91
CA GLY A 133 7.78 -32.48 -1.87
C GLY A 133 7.23 -31.52 -2.92
N HIS A 134 6.74 -32.09 -4.02
CA HIS A 134 6.20 -31.34 -5.15
C HIS A 134 5.00 -30.44 -4.79
N VAL A 135 4.21 -30.81 -3.78
CA VAL A 135 3.08 -29.99 -3.30
C VAL A 135 3.58 -28.75 -2.57
N ALA A 136 4.56 -28.89 -1.68
CA ALA A 136 5.17 -27.75 -0.99
C ALA A 136 5.79 -26.80 -2.02
N HIS A 137 6.58 -27.34 -2.96
CA HIS A 137 7.14 -26.55 -4.07
C HIS A 137 6.08 -25.86 -4.92
N LEU A 138 4.95 -26.50 -5.25
CA LEU A 138 3.88 -25.86 -6.02
C LEU A 138 3.30 -24.63 -5.31
N TRP A 139 3.08 -24.74 -4.00
CA TRP A 139 2.52 -23.65 -3.21
C TRP A 139 3.54 -22.56 -2.92
N ASP A 140 4.79 -22.93 -2.69
CA ASP A 140 5.91 -22.03 -2.45
C ASP A 140 6.30 -21.27 -3.74
N GLU A 141 6.86 -22.00 -4.69
CA GLU A 141 7.56 -21.45 -5.85
C GLU A 141 6.62 -20.90 -6.91
N VAL A 142 5.46 -21.53 -7.09
CA VAL A 142 4.51 -21.15 -8.14
C VAL A 142 3.42 -20.26 -7.55
N THR A 143 2.55 -20.84 -6.73
CA THR A 143 1.31 -20.14 -6.35
C THR A 143 1.58 -18.95 -5.44
N GLY A 144 2.45 -19.11 -4.44
CA GLY A 144 2.83 -18.07 -3.49
C GLY A 144 3.43 -16.86 -4.19
N HIS A 145 4.48 -17.06 -5.01
CA HIS A 145 5.11 -15.97 -5.76
C HIS A 145 4.17 -15.25 -6.74
N TYR A 146 3.33 -15.98 -7.50
CA TYR A 146 2.38 -15.33 -8.41
C TYR A 146 1.37 -14.44 -7.66
N LEU A 147 0.79 -14.93 -6.56
CA LEU A 147 -0.14 -14.16 -5.75
C LEU A 147 0.55 -12.98 -5.06
N TRP A 148 1.70 -13.21 -4.45
CA TRP A 148 2.49 -12.18 -3.79
C TRP A 148 2.79 -11.02 -4.72
N TYR A 149 3.37 -11.27 -5.89
CA TYR A 149 3.78 -10.21 -6.79
C TYR A 149 2.59 -9.56 -7.51
N ALA A 150 1.52 -10.30 -7.78
CA ALA A 150 0.26 -9.72 -8.25
C ALA A 150 -0.31 -8.74 -7.21
N GLY A 151 -0.37 -9.13 -5.93
CA GLY A 151 -0.81 -8.26 -4.84
C GLY A 151 0.06 -7.01 -4.70
N THR A 152 1.39 -7.17 -4.76
CA THR A 152 2.35 -6.07 -4.74
C THR A 152 2.12 -5.09 -5.89
N ALA A 153 1.87 -5.60 -7.10
CA ALA A 153 1.58 -4.78 -8.27
C ALA A 153 0.26 -4.02 -8.15
N LEU A 154 -0.78 -4.62 -7.56
CA LEU A 154 -2.06 -3.94 -7.28
C LEU A 154 -1.89 -2.82 -6.25
N VAL A 155 -1.08 -3.03 -5.20
CA VAL A 155 -0.73 -1.98 -4.23
C VAL A 155 0.03 -0.84 -4.92
N ALA A 156 1.02 -1.16 -5.76
CA ALA A 156 1.75 -0.17 -6.54
C ALA A 156 0.83 0.61 -7.52
N ALA A 157 -0.16 -0.07 -8.12
CA ALA A 157 -1.16 0.55 -8.98
C ALA A 157 -2.07 1.51 -8.20
N ALA A 158 -2.50 1.12 -6.99
CA ALA A 158 -3.28 1.99 -6.11
C ALA A 158 -2.51 3.26 -5.71
N LEU A 159 -1.24 3.11 -5.29
CA LEU A 159 -0.35 4.24 -4.98
C LEU A 159 -0.15 5.14 -6.20
N THR A 160 0.11 4.54 -7.36
CA THR A 160 0.27 5.27 -8.62
C THR A 160 -0.98 6.08 -8.95
N ALA A 161 -2.17 5.47 -8.86
CA ALA A 161 -3.44 6.13 -9.14
C ALA A 161 -3.73 7.28 -8.16
N ALA A 162 -3.51 7.08 -6.85
CA ALA A 162 -3.73 8.12 -5.85
C ALA A 162 -2.81 9.33 -6.02
N LEU A 163 -1.56 9.08 -6.43
CA LEU A 163 -0.51 10.09 -6.41
C LEU A 163 -0.20 10.66 -7.82
N ALA A 164 -0.89 10.19 -8.86
CA ALA A 164 -0.65 10.56 -10.26
C ALA A 164 -0.76 12.07 -10.53
N HIS A 165 -1.50 12.82 -9.71
CA HIS A 165 -1.69 14.27 -9.87
C HIS A 165 -0.67 15.12 -9.11
N LEU A 166 0.14 14.50 -8.23
CA LEU A 166 1.13 15.23 -7.44
C LEU A 166 2.32 15.67 -8.30
N PRO A 167 2.95 16.82 -7.98
CA PRO A 167 4.19 17.21 -8.62
C PRO A 167 5.29 16.17 -8.37
N ALA A 168 6.17 15.99 -9.36
CA ALA A 168 7.30 15.09 -9.20
C ALA A 168 8.27 15.63 -8.13
N PRO A 169 8.78 14.79 -7.22
CA PRO A 169 9.83 15.17 -6.28
C PRO A 169 11.13 15.47 -7.03
N PRO A 170 12.07 16.17 -6.38
CA PRO A 170 13.44 16.31 -6.87
C PRO A 170 14.04 14.93 -7.18
N ALA A 171 14.69 14.81 -8.34
CA ALA A 171 15.25 13.53 -8.80
C ALA A 171 16.23 12.92 -7.79
N THR A 172 17.04 13.74 -7.12
CA THR A 172 18.00 13.31 -6.10
C THR A 172 17.35 12.58 -4.92
N LEU A 173 16.11 12.96 -4.55
CA LEU A 173 15.38 12.33 -3.43
C LEU A 173 14.65 11.07 -3.85
N ALA A 174 14.26 10.96 -5.12
CA ALA A 174 13.45 9.84 -5.62
C ALA A 174 14.27 8.75 -6.30
N LEU A 175 15.46 9.06 -6.80
CA LEU A 175 16.24 8.12 -7.61
C LEU A 175 16.69 6.90 -6.82
N VAL A 176 17.25 7.09 -5.61
CA VAL A 176 17.74 5.96 -4.80
C VAL A 176 16.61 5.01 -4.40
N PRO A 177 15.47 5.48 -3.83
CA PRO A 177 14.35 4.58 -3.55
C PRO A 177 13.78 3.92 -4.82
N ALA A 178 13.70 4.64 -5.94
CA ALA A 178 13.21 4.08 -7.20
C ALA A 178 14.12 2.96 -7.73
N LEU A 179 15.43 3.17 -7.73
CA LEU A 179 16.39 2.13 -8.13
C LEU A 179 16.36 0.93 -7.17
N GLY A 180 16.13 1.17 -5.87
CA GLY A 180 15.88 0.11 -4.90
C GLY A 180 14.65 -0.74 -5.27
N VAL A 181 13.54 -0.10 -5.64
CA VAL A 181 12.35 -0.79 -6.17
C VAL A 181 12.69 -1.57 -7.44
N ALA A 182 13.47 -1.00 -8.37
CA ALA A 182 13.84 -1.68 -9.60
C ALA A 182 14.67 -2.95 -9.34
N PHE A 183 15.65 -2.87 -8.45
CA PHE A 183 16.46 -4.01 -8.02
C PHE A 183 15.59 -5.08 -7.36
N THR A 184 14.81 -4.70 -6.35
CA THR A 184 13.94 -5.61 -5.59
C THR A 184 12.92 -6.30 -6.48
N TRP A 185 12.29 -5.56 -7.40
CA TRP A 185 11.35 -6.13 -8.36
C TRP A 185 12.02 -7.16 -9.27
N THR A 186 13.25 -6.87 -9.72
CA THR A 186 14.02 -7.77 -10.60
C THR A 186 14.42 -9.03 -9.87
N SER A 187 15.07 -8.91 -8.71
CA SER A 187 15.52 -10.05 -7.92
C SER A 187 14.36 -10.94 -7.52
N ASN A 188 13.25 -10.36 -7.04
CA ASN A 188 12.07 -11.13 -6.66
C ASN A 188 11.47 -11.84 -7.87
N SER A 189 11.40 -11.18 -9.03
CA SER A 189 10.85 -11.81 -10.23
C SER A 189 11.72 -12.98 -10.72
N LEU A 190 13.04 -12.89 -10.55
CA LEU A 190 13.97 -13.96 -10.91
C LEU A 190 13.93 -15.11 -9.92
N GLU A 191 14.10 -14.83 -8.62
CA GLU A 191 14.06 -15.87 -7.57
C GLU A 191 12.70 -16.53 -7.52
N GLY A 192 11.61 -15.77 -7.59
CA GLY A 192 10.27 -16.34 -7.55
C GLY A 192 9.82 -17.00 -8.85
N GLY A 193 10.69 -17.24 -9.83
CA GLY A 193 10.34 -17.93 -11.09
C GLY A 193 9.25 -17.22 -11.92
N THR A 194 9.10 -15.90 -11.76
CA THR A 194 7.98 -15.11 -12.33
C THR A 194 8.46 -14.00 -13.27
N ALA A 195 9.67 -14.14 -13.83
CA ALA A 195 10.32 -13.14 -14.65
C ALA A 195 9.44 -12.56 -15.78
N VAL A 196 8.61 -13.39 -16.44
CA VAL A 196 7.70 -12.94 -17.50
C VAL A 196 6.60 -12.02 -16.95
N MET A 197 6.02 -12.36 -15.79
CA MET A 197 5.07 -11.49 -15.10
C MET A 197 5.77 -10.20 -14.64
N GLY A 198 6.95 -10.32 -14.04
CA GLY A 198 7.80 -9.20 -13.64
C GLY A 198 8.06 -8.22 -14.78
N LEU A 199 8.43 -8.73 -15.95
CA LEU A 199 8.66 -7.95 -17.17
C LEU A 199 7.40 -7.26 -17.67
N THR A 200 6.28 -7.98 -17.68
CA THR A 200 4.97 -7.46 -18.13
C THR A 200 4.51 -6.28 -17.27
N ILE A 201 4.59 -6.45 -15.95
CA ILE A 201 4.21 -5.42 -14.98
C ILE A 201 5.16 -4.22 -15.05
N ALA A 202 6.47 -4.45 -15.12
CA ALA A 202 7.47 -3.40 -15.25
C ALA A 202 7.28 -2.59 -16.55
N ALA A 203 6.95 -3.26 -17.67
CA ALA A 203 6.60 -2.62 -18.93
C ALA A 203 5.33 -1.75 -18.79
N ALA A 204 4.29 -2.25 -18.11
CA ALA A 204 3.06 -1.49 -17.88
C ALA A 204 3.31 -0.22 -17.05
N PHE A 205 4.03 -0.32 -15.93
CA PHE A 205 4.35 0.84 -15.10
C PHE A 205 5.32 1.81 -15.78
N THR A 206 6.27 1.32 -16.58
CA THR A 206 7.16 2.17 -17.37
C THR A 206 6.38 2.94 -18.43
N ALA A 207 5.50 2.27 -19.18
CA ALA A 207 4.66 2.91 -20.18
C ALA A 207 3.71 3.95 -19.56
N TRP A 208 3.13 3.63 -18.40
CA TRP A 208 2.33 4.59 -17.65
C TRP A 208 3.16 5.79 -17.18
N GLY A 209 4.35 5.56 -16.63
CA GLY A 209 5.27 6.60 -16.18
C GLY A 209 5.71 7.54 -17.31
N LEU A 210 5.94 7.00 -18.51
CA LEU A 210 6.21 7.79 -19.72
C LEU A 210 5.03 8.68 -20.11
N ARG A 211 3.80 8.16 -20.06
CA ARG A 211 2.56 8.92 -20.35
C ARG A 211 2.30 10.01 -19.30
N THR A 212 2.70 9.79 -18.06
CA THR A 212 2.44 10.68 -16.92
C THR A 212 3.68 11.42 -16.43
N ARG A 213 4.74 11.51 -17.25
CA ARG A 213 6.06 12.09 -16.89
C ARG A 213 6.07 13.55 -16.42
N ARG A 214 4.95 14.27 -16.58
CA ARG A 214 4.79 15.66 -16.10
C ARG A 214 4.43 15.73 -14.61
N THR A 215 4.08 14.61 -14.00
CA THR A 215 3.71 14.48 -12.58
C THR A 215 4.57 13.42 -11.90
N LEU A 216 4.15 12.95 -10.73
CA LEU A 216 4.81 11.88 -9.98
C LEU A 216 5.03 10.59 -10.80
N GLY A 217 4.26 10.38 -11.89
CA GLY A 217 4.47 9.29 -12.82
C GLY A 217 5.91 9.17 -13.36
N ARG A 218 6.65 10.29 -13.39
CA ARG A 218 8.08 10.29 -13.73
C ARG A 218 8.93 9.36 -12.85
N VAL A 219 8.55 9.15 -11.58
CA VAL A 219 9.27 8.30 -10.63
C VAL A 219 9.14 6.81 -10.98
N LEU A 220 8.09 6.41 -11.71
CA LEU A 220 7.92 5.03 -12.16
C LEU A 220 8.95 4.61 -13.21
N ILE A 221 9.47 5.57 -13.99
CA ILE A 221 10.47 5.28 -15.02
C ILE A 221 11.76 4.71 -14.38
N PRO A 222 12.45 5.41 -13.45
CA PRO A 222 13.61 4.83 -12.77
C PRO A 222 13.26 3.66 -11.85
N ALA A 223 11.98 3.48 -11.47
CA ALA A 223 11.56 2.35 -10.65
C ALA A 223 11.33 1.04 -11.44
N PHE A 224 10.97 1.12 -12.73
CA PHE A 224 10.60 -0.07 -13.51
C PHE A 224 11.35 -0.23 -14.84
N ALA A 225 11.82 0.85 -15.48
CA ALA A 225 12.59 0.72 -16.71
C ALA A 225 13.93 -0.01 -16.50
N PRO A 226 14.69 0.24 -15.40
CA PRO A 226 15.88 -0.56 -15.11
C PRO A 226 15.54 -2.03 -14.84
N ALA A 227 14.39 -2.34 -14.24
CA ALA A 227 13.96 -3.72 -14.04
C ALA A 227 13.73 -4.46 -15.37
N ILE A 228 13.14 -3.80 -16.38
CA ILE A 228 13.04 -4.34 -17.73
C ILE A 228 14.42 -4.67 -18.30
N VAL A 229 15.37 -3.74 -18.20
CA VAL A 229 16.73 -3.92 -18.73
C VAL A 229 17.44 -5.08 -18.02
N MET A 230 17.35 -5.17 -16.69
CA MET A 230 17.97 -6.24 -15.92
C MET A 230 17.34 -7.60 -16.23
N LEU A 231 16.00 -7.70 -16.28
CA LEU A 231 15.31 -8.95 -16.60
C LEU A 231 15.63 -9.42 -18.03
N ILE A 232 15.55 -8.53 -19.04
CA ILE A 232 15.89 -8.89 -20.42
C ILE A 232 17.37 -9.28 -20.52
N GLY A 233 18.27 -8.51 -19.90
CA GLY A 233 19.71 -8.79 -19.90
C GLY A 233 20.02 -10.15 -19.30
N TYR A 234 19.43 -10.45 -18.14
CA TYR A 234 19.54 -11.76 -17.48
C TYR A 234 18.99 -12.89 -18.36
N GLY A 235 17.80 -12.68 -18.93
CA GLY A 235 17.13 -13.61 -19.84
C GLY A 235 17.98 -14.00 -21.06
N ILE A 236 18.62 -13.00 -21.67
CA ILE A 236 19.52 -13.21 -22.81
C ILE A 236 20.79 -13.94 -22.37
N TRP A 237 21.40 -13.52 -21.26
CA TRP A 237 22.66 -14.08 -20.77
C TRP A 237 22.54 -15.56 -20.41
N HIS A 238 21.44 -15.94 -19.75
CA HIS A 238 21.22 -17.32 -19.29
C HIS A 238 20.38 -18.16 -20.25
N HIS A 239 20.04 -17.63 -21.43
CA HIS A 239 19.15 -18.28 -22.41
C HIS A 239 17.80 -18.73 -21.80
N GLY A 240 17.28 -17.96 -20.85
CA GLY A 240 16.15 -18.31 -20.00
C GLY A 240 16.17 -17.52 -18.71
N PHE A 241 15.29 -17.87 -17.77
CA PHE A 241 15.21 -17.21 -16.47
C PHE A 241 15.41 -18.24 -15.35
N PRO A 242 16.60 -18.89 -15.24
CA PRO A 242 16.90 -19.72 -14.07
C PRO A 242 16.80 -18.87 -12.81
N GLN A 243 16.42 -19.49 -11.69
CA GLN A 243 16.50 -18.79 -10.41
C GLN A 243 17.99 -18.59 -10.07
N PRO A 244 18.42 -17.43 -9.56
CA PRO A 244 19.81 -17.26 -9.15
C PRO A 244 20.25 -18.24 -8.03
N SER A 245 19.31 -18.73 -7.21
CA SER A 245 19.53 -19.86 -6.29
C SER A 245 19.97 -21.15 -7.01
N ASP A 246 19.39 -21.48 -8.17
CA ASP A 246 19.80 -22.63 -9.01
C ASP A 246 21.23 -22.48 -9.53
N LEU A 247 21.73 -21.24 -9.62
CA LEU A 247 23.09 -20.92 -10.03
C LEU A 247 24.08 -20.84 -8.85
N GLY A 248 23.59 -20.98 -7.61
CA GLY A 248 24.38 -20.87 -6.38
C GLY A 248 24.84 -19.44 -6.06
N TRP A 249 24.10 -18.43 -6.51
CA TRP A 249 24.42 -17.02 -6.21
C TRP A 249 23.84 -16.55 -4.88
N VAL A 250 22.84 -17.28 -4.38
CA VAL A 250 22.02 -16.97 -3.21
C VAL A 250 21.85 -18.24 -2.39
#